data_AF-A0A267H684-F1
#
_entry.id   AF-A0A267H684-F1
#
_cell.length_a   1.000
_cell.length_b   1.000
_cell.length_c   1.000
_cell.angle_alpha   90.00
_cell.angle_beta   90.00
_cell.angle_gamma   90.00
#
_symmetry.space_group_name_H-M   'P 1'
#
loop_
_entity.id
_entity.type
_entity.pdbx_description
1 polymer ?
#
loop_
_entity_poly.entity_id
_entity_poly.type
_entity_poly.pdbx_seq_one_letter_code
_entity_poly.pdbx_strand_id
1 'polypeptide(L)'
;QVSSVQLELRELSRLTGRPEFADAADRISRVLHSADKKDGLVPIYVNSVTGRLHNGGTVSLGARGDSYYEYLIKQFVQAGKSRSFEYLRDDWLAAMDGVAKHLVRESQPHRFKFVGELLGGTTFSPKMDHLVCFLPGALAYGFLHGMPREHLRLAEQLMRTCYITYTTTATGLAPEITHFNTDAASVADTYVKPLDRHNIQRPETVESLFYMWRVTGDRKYQDWGWAIFQAFEKYTKVQPAGYVSISDVTNARNPGKRTKCESFWFAETLKYFFLLFSEDNDLLPLDKWLFNTEAHPLPIWPRQP
;
A
#
# COMPACT_ATOMS: atom_id res chain seq x y z
N GLN A 1 9.19 0.25 -8.61
CA GLN A 1 9.85 1.24 -9.52
C GLN A 1 9.58 0.87 -10.97
N VAL A 2 10.33 -0.07 -11.58
CA VAL A 2 10.12 -0.43 -13.00
C VAL A 2 8.74 -1.07 -13.27
N SER A 3 8.13 -1.63 -12.24
CA SER A 3 6.81 -2.27 -12.24
C SER A 3 5.69 -1.37 -11.72
N SER A 4 5.93 -0.07 -11.60
CA SER A 4 4.98 0.90 -11.04
C SER A 4 4.79 2.09 -11.99
N VAL A 5 4.84 1.82 -13.30
CA VAL A 5 4.74 2.84 -14.38
C VAL A 5 3.75 2.42 -15.50
N GLN A 6 3.19 1.22 -15.36
CA GLN A 6 2.43 0.57 -16.41
C GLN A 6 1.11 1.27 -16.65
N LEU A 7 0.38 1.61 -15.58
CA LEU A 7 -0.94 2.23 -15.71
C LEU A 7 -0.87 3.53 -16.51
N GLU A 8 0.13 4.36 -16.21
CA GLU A 8 0.35 5.67 -16.81
C GLU A 8 0.79 5.55 -18.27
N LEU A 9 1.79 4.70 -18.55
CA LEU A 9 2.32 4.54 -19.90
C LEU A 9 1.31 3.83 -20.83
N ARG A 10 0.52 2.90 -20.31
CA ARG A 10 -0.58 2.26 -21.04
C ARG A 10 -1.67 3.25 -21.40
N GLU A 11 -2.08 4.09 -20.45
CA GLU A 11 -3.08 5.12 -20.71
C GLU A 11 -2.55 6.19 -21.67
N LEU A 12 -1.27 6.55 -21.58
CA LEU A 12 -0.60 7.44 -22.54
C LEU A 12 -0.67 6.88 -23.96
N SER A 13 -0.37 5.59 -24.16
CA SER A 13 -0.52 4.93 -25.46
C SER A 13 -1.97 4.95 -25.95
N ARG A 14 -2.94 4.68 -25.06
CA ARG A 14 -4.37 4.68 -25.43
C ARG A 14 -4.83 6.06 -25.91
N LEU A 15 -4.42 7.13 -25.22
CA LEU A 15 -4.83 8.50 -25.54
C LEU A 15 -4.14 9.06 -26.79
N THR A 16 -2.90 8.66 -27.04
CA THR A 16 -2.09 9.21 -28.15
C THR A 16 -2.11 8.36 -29.41
N GLY A 17 -2.57 7.10 -29.33
CA GLY A 17 -2.47 6.13 -30.40
C GLY A 17 -1.04 5.63 -30.66
N ARG A 18 -0.07 5.97 -29.80
CA ARG A 18 1.35 5.61 -29.92
C ARG A 18 1.67 4.38 -29.06
N PRO A 19 1.83 3.18 -29.64
CA PRO A 19 1.93 1.94 -28.87
C PRO A 19 3.23 1.77 -28.08
N GLU A 20 4.29 2.51 -28.40
CA GLU A 20 5.63 2.33 -27.84
C GLU A 20 5.69 2.49 -26.31
N PHE A 21 4.80 3.30 -25.70
CA PHE A 21 4.78 3.51 -24.25
C PHE A 21 4.23 2.28 -23.53
N ALA A 22 3.08 1.77 -23.96
CA ALA A 22 2.49 0.53 -23.48
C ALA A 22 3.41 -0.66 -23.74
N ASP A 23 3.98 -0.77 -24.96
CA ASP A 23 4.87 -1.87 -25.33
C ASP A 23 6.12 -1.92 -24.44
N ALA A 24 6.70 -0.77 -24.12
CA ALA A 24 7.83 -0.67 -23.21
C ALA A 24 7.44 -1.10 -21.79
N ALA A 25 6.30 -0.64 -21.28
CA ALA A 25 5.86 -0.91 -19.92
C ALA A 25 5.40 -2.37 -19.73
N ASP A 26 4.61 -2.91 -20.66
CA ASP A 26 4.12 -4.29 -20.63
C ASP A 26 5.25 -5.31 -20.84
N ARG A 27 6.32 -4.94 -21.55
CA ARG A 27 7.53 -5.79 -21.65
C ARG A 27 8.12 -6.08 -20.28
N ILE A 28 8.15 -5.09 -19.38
CA ILE A 28 8.64 -5.28 -18.00
C ILE A 28 7.73 -6.25 -17.26
N SER A 29 6.41 -6.07 -17.33
CA SER A 29 5.44 -6.98 -16.72
C SER A 29 5.62 -8.42 -17.20
N ARG A 30 5.87 -8.64 -18.50
CA ARG A 30 6.15 -9.97 -19.06
C ARG A 30 7.48 -10.55 -18.60
N VAL A 31 8.53 -9.75 -18.48
CA VAL A 31 9.83 -10.19 -17.94
C VAL A 31 9.68 -10.64 -16.49
N LEU A 32 8.98 -9.86 -15.67
CA LEU A 32 8.73 -10.21 -14.28
C LEU A 32 7.79 -11.40 -14.15
N HIS A 33 6.79 -11.53 -15.03
CA HIS A 33 5.91 -12.70 -15.08
C HIS A 33 6.70 -14.00 -15.24
N SER A 34 7.60 -14.04 -16.22
CA SER A 34 8.43 -15.22 -16.54
C SER A 34 9.62 -15.42 -15.61
N ALA A 35 9.85 -14.53 -14.64
CA ALA A 35 10.95 -14.67 -13.70
C ALA A 35 10.67 -15.77 -12.67
N ASP A 36 11.72 -16.44 -12.20
CA ASP A 36 11.60 -17.38 -11.09
C ASP A 36 11.30 -16.63 -9.79
N LYS A 37 10.21 -17.01 -9.12
CA LYS A 37 9.68 -16.34 -7.93
C LYS A 37 9.46 -17.37 -6.83
N LYS A 38 9.77 -17.00 -5.60
CA LYS A 38 9.44 -17.82 -4.42
C LYS A 38 7.97 -17.60 -4.06
N ASP A 39 7.09 -18.51 -4.48
CA ASP A 39 5.65 -18.43 -4.23
C ASP A 39 5.08 -17.04 -4.61
N GLY A 40 5.38 -16.56 -5.83
CA GLY A 40 4.93 -15.25 -6.33
C GLY A 40 5.65 -14.02 -5.74
N LEU A 41 6.52 -14.18 -4.75
CA LEU A 41 7.25 -13.07 -4.13
C LEU A 41 8.46 -12.65 -4.96
N VAL A 42 8.65 -11.33 -5.10
CA VAL A 42 9.77 -10.73 -5.82
C VAL A 42 10.78 -10.07 -4.85
N PRO A 43 12.09 -10.25 -5.07
CA PRO A 43 13.12 -9.46 -4.41
C PRO A 43 13.05 -7.98 -4.80
N ILE A 44 13.53 -7.10 -3.92
CA ILE A 44 13.52 -5.63 -4.12
C ILE A 44 14.47 -5.10 -5.22
N TYR A 45 15.19 -6.01 -5.91
CA TYR A 45 16.09 -5.68 -7.01
C TYR A 45 15.90 -6.64 -8.19
N VAL A 46 16.05 -6.08 -9.39
CA VAL A 46 16.10 -6.80 -10.66
C VAL A 46 17.28 -6.29 -11.47
N ASN A 47 17.99 -7.19 -12.15
CA ASN A 47 19.11 -6.81 -13.00
C ASN A 47 18.60 -6.19 -14.31
N SER A 48 18.98 -4.94 -14.59
CA SER A 48 18.47 -4.18 -15.75
C SER A 48 18.91 -4.71 -17.11
N VAL A 49 20.00 -5.48 -17.18
CA VAL A 49 20.54 -6.02 -18.43
C VAL A 49 19.93 -7.39 -18.74
N THR A 50 19.81 -8.24 -17.72
CA THR A 50 19.38 -9.64 -17.89
C THR A 50 17.91 -9.89 -17.54
N GLY A 51 17.25 -8.95 -16.85
CA GLY A 51 15.88 -9.12 -16.34
C GLY A 51 15.76 -10.11 -15.18
N ARG A 52 16.88 -10.66 -14.69
CA ARG A 52 16.86 -11.68 -13.62
C ARG A 52 16.64 -11.04 -12.26
N LEU A 53 15.78 -11.66 -11.46
CA LEU A 53 15.62 -11.37 -10.04
C LEU A 53 16.86 -11.86 -9.27
N HIS A 54 17.24 -11.15 -8.21
CA HIS A 54 18.36 -11.55 -7.38
C HIS A 54 17.96 -12.72 -6.48
N ASN A 55 18.43 -13.93 -6.79
CA ASN A 55 18.23 -15.11 -5.94
C ASN A 55 18.77 -14.85 -4.53
N GLY A 56 17.97 -15.15 -3.51
CA GLY A 56 18.29 -14.83 -2.12
C GLY A 56 18.28 -13.33 -1.80
N GLY A 57 17.71 -12.48 -2.66
CA GLY A 57 17.51 -11.07 -2.36
C GLY A 57 16.42 -10.85 -1.30
N THR A 58 16.48 -9.71 -0.62
CA THR A 58 15.45 -9.31 0.35
C THR A 58 14.10 -9.18 -0.33
N VAL A 59 13.07 -9.77 0.26
CA VAL A 59 11.67 -9.56 -0.11
C VAL A 59 11.02 -8.67 0.95
N SER A 60 10.43 -7.57 0.51
CA SER A 60 9.67 -6.65 1.36
C SER A 60 8.45 -6.16 0.57
N LEU A 61 7.34 -5.94 1.27
CA LEU A 61 6.18 -5.20 0.73
C LEU A 61 6.24 -3.71 1.12
N GLY A 62 7.34 -3.26 1.74
CA GLY A 62 7.64 -1.86 1.97
C GLY A 62 8.43 -1.27 0.80
N ALA A 63 9.32 -0.33 1.11
CA ALA A 63 10.02 0.45 0.09
C ALA A 63 10.70 -0.45 -0.96
N ARG A 64 10.51 -0.09 -2.23
CA ARG A 64 11.01 -0.77 -3.46
C ARG A 64 10.23 -2.02 -3.88
N GLY A 65 9.41 -2.61 -3.01
CA GLY A 65 8.64 -3.82 -3.31
C GLY A 65 7.14 -3.59 -3.42
N ASP A 66 6.56 -2.78 -2.53
CA ASP A 66 5.15 -2.37 -2.43
C ASP A 66 4.35 -2.39 -3.75
N SER A 67 4.57 -1.38 -4.58
CA SER A 67 3.77 -1.00 -5.74
C SER A 67 3.93 -1.96 -6.93
N TYR A 68 4.88 -2.91 -6.89
CA TYR A 68 4.86 -4.06 -7.81
C TYR A 68 3.57 -4.85 -7.61
N TYR A 69 3.28 -5.23 -6.36
CA TYR A 69 2.12 -6.05 -6.04
C TYR A 69 0.82 -5.29 -6.31
N GLU A 70 0.77 -4.02 -5.91
CA GLU A 70 -0.35 -3.12 -6.19
C GLU A 70 -0.69 -3.04 -7.69
N TYR A 71 0.33 -2.88 -8.55
CA TYR A 71 0.13 -2.72 -9.98
C TYR A 71 -0.25 -4.03 -10.68
N LEU A 72 -0.04 -5.21 -10.10
CA LEU A 72 -0.53 -6.47 -10.69
C LEU A 72 -2.05 -6.44 -10.84
N ILE A 73 -2.76 -6.24 -9.72
CA ILE A 73 -4.22 -6.21 -9.73
C ILE A 73 -4.76 -4.97 -10.44
N LYS A 74 -4.13 -3.80 -10.27
CA LYS A 74 -4.58 -2.57 -10.92
C LYS A 74 -4.41 -2.62 -12.44
N GLN A 75 -3.33 -3.18 -12.98
CA GLN A 75 -3.17 -3.37 -14.43
C GLN A 75 -4.20 -4.35 -15.00
N PHE A 76 -4.46 -5.46 -14.30
CA PHE A 76 -5.48 -6.44 -14.71
C PHE A 76 -6.86 -5.79 -14.80
N VAL A 77 -7.22 -4.97 -13.81
CA VAL A 77 -8.49 -4.23 -13.81
C VAL A 77 -8.50 -3.13 -14.86
N GLN A 78 -7.43 -2.34 -15.02
CA GLN A 78 -7.31 -1.32 -16.07
C GLN A 78 -7.61 -1.91 -17.45
N ALA A 79 -7.11 -3.12 -17.72
CA ALA A 79 -7.30 -3.84 -18.98
C ALA A 79 -8.71 -4.38 -19.21
N GLY A 80 -9.71 -3.98 -18.41
CA GLY A 80 -11.06 -4.50 -18.47
C GLY A 80 -11.15 -6.00 -18.13
N LYS A 81 -10.19 -6.52 -17.34
CA LYS A 81 -10.07 -7.95 -17.01
C LYS A 81 -9.98 -8.85 -18.25
N SER A 82 -9.31 -8.35 -19.30
CA SER A 82 -9.12 -9.07 -20.57
C SER A 82 -8.25 -10.33 -20.39
N ARG A 83 -8.54 -11.36 -21.19
CA ARG A 83 -7.81 -12.64 -21.21
C ARG A 83 -6.32 -12.45 -21.50
N SER A 84 -5.95 -11.46 -22.31
CA SER A 84 -4.53 -11.16 -22.62
C SER A 84 -3.72 -10.69 -21.41
N PHE A 85 -4.40 -10.26 -20.34
CA PHE A 85 -3.79 -9.75 -19.11
C PHE A 85 -4.08 -10.65 -17.90
N GLU A 86 -4.62 -11.85 -18.12
CA GLU A 86 -4.98 -12.79 -17.06
C GLU A 86 -3.78 -13.22 -16.21
N TYR A 87 -2.58 -13.26 -16.81
CA TYR A 87 -1.33 -13.56 -16.11
C TYR A 87 -1.03 -12.59 -14.95
N LEU A 88 -1.49 -11.34 -15.01
CA LEU A 88 -1.32 -10.36 -13.93
C LEU A 88 -2.19 -10.71 -12.71
N ARG A 89 -3.40 -11.24 -12.95
CA ARG A 89 -4.26 -11.77 -11.89
C ARG A 89 -3.62 -12.99 -11.26
N ASP A 90 -3.07 -13.89 -12.07
CA ASP A 90 -2.46 -15.13 -11.58
C ASP A 90 -1.18 -14.83 -10.77
N ASP A 91 -0.35 -13.89 -11.22
CA ASP A 91 0.80 -13.39 -10.46
C ASP A 91 0.35 -12.72 -9.14
N TRP A 92 -0.75 -11.97 -9.13
CA TRP A 92 -1.31 -11.39 -7.91
C TRP A 92 -1.76 -12.47 -6.92
N LEU A 93 -2.51 -13.48 -7.38
CA LEU A 93 -2.98 -14.58 -6.53
C LEU A 93 -1.80 -15.35 -5.93
N ALA A 94 -0.82 -15.72 -6.76
CA ALA A 94 0.39 -16.39 -6.29
C ALA A 94 1.14 -15.53 -5.26
N ALA A 95 1.27 -14.22 -5.51
CA ALA A 95 1.95 -13.31 -4.59
C ALA A 95 1.20 -13.18 -3.26
N MET A 96 -0.13 -13.07 -3.25
CA MET A 96 -0.91 -12.96 -2.02
C MET A 96 -0.86 -14.24 -1.18
N ASP A 97 -0.85 -15.42 -1.82
CA ASP A 97 -0.58 -16.69 -1.16
C ASP A 97 0.83 -16.72 -0.56
N GLY A 98 1.83 -16.26 -1.31
CA GLY A 98 3.20 -16.09 -0.83
C GLY A 98 3.32 -15.16 0.37
N VAL A 99 2.65 -14.00 0.32
CA VAL A 99 2.61 -13.03 1.42
C VAL A 99 2.02 -13.68 2.68
N ALA A 100 0.86 -14.33 2.54
CA ALA A 100 0.19 -15.00 3.65
C ALA A 100 1.06 -16.10 4.28
N LYS A 101 1.74 -16.89 3.44
CA LYS A 101 2.60 -18.01 3.87
C LYS A 101 3.89 -17.52 4.54
N HIS A 102 4.57 -16.54 3.96
CA HIS A 102 5.96 -16.23 4.32
C HIS A 102 6.11 -14.97 5.16
N LEU A 103 5.25 -13.97 4.96
CA LEU A 103 5.44 -12.62 5.49
C LEU A 103 4.44 -12.25 6.58
N VAL A 104 3.26 -12.87 6.60
CA VAL A 104 2.27 -12.61 7.64
C VAL A 104 2.63 -13.33 8.95
N ARG A 105 2.71 -12.59 10.04
CA ARG A 105 2.86 -13.11 11.41
C ARG A 105 1.92 -12.39 12.36
N GLU A 106 1.80 -12.91 13.58
CA GLU A 106 1.02 -12.32 14.66
C GLU A 106 1.95 -11.70 15.70
N SER A 107 1.62 -10.50 16.17
CA SER A 107 2.31 -9.84 17.27
C SER A 107 1.94 -10.41 18.63
N GLN A 108 2.68 -10.04 19.67
CA GLN A 108 2.37 -10.37 21.06
C GLN A 108 2.23 -9.08 21.89
N PRO A 109 1.25 -8.99 22.81
CA PRO A 109 0.40 -10.09 23.28
C PRO A 109 -0.95 -10.21 22.56
N HIS A 110 -1.35 -9.24 21.72
CA HIS A 110 -2.73 -9.16 21.21
C HIS A 110 -2.96 -9.87 19.88
N ARG A 111 -1.93 -10.47 19.29
CA ARG A 111 -2.02 -11.29 18.07
C ARG A 111 -2.52 -10.52 16.85
N PHE A 112 -2.08 -9.27 16.69
CA PHE A 112 -2.34 -8.50 15.48
C PHE A 112 -1.55 -9.07 14.31
N LYS A 113 -2.21 -9.29 13.17
CA LYS A 113 -1.51 -9.72 11.97
C LYS A 113 -0.75 -8.57 11.35
N PHE A 114 0.52 -8.77 11.07
CA PHE A 114 1.35 -7.79 10.38
C PHE A 114 2.16 -8.48 9.28
N VAL A 115 2.68 -7.69 8.35
CA VAL A 115 3.51 -8.17 7.24
C VAL A 115 4.96 -7.75 7.52
N GLY A 116 5.83 -8.73 7.73
CA GLY A 116 7.27 -8.52 7.89
C GLY A 116 8.04 -8.60 6.57
N GLU A 117 9.37 -8.74 6.68
CA GLU A 117 10.29 -8.89 5.54
C GLU A 117 10.97 -10.26 5.58
N LEU A 118 11.44 -10.74 4.42
CA LEU A 118 12.40 -11.84 4.33
C LEU A 118 13.77 -11.30 3.91
N LEU A 119 14.67 -11.15 4.87
CA LEU A 119 16.06 -10.82 4.63
C LEU A 119 16.77 -12.01 4.00
N GLY A 120 17.56 -11.78 2.95
CA GLY A 120 18.22 -12.88 2.25
C GLY A 120 17.25 -13.90 1.63
N GLY A 121 16.00 -13.50 1.38
CA GLY A 121 14.92 -14.36 0.89
C GLY A 121 14.44 -15.45 1.86
N THR A 122 14.95 -15.48 3.10
CA THR A 122 14.77 -16.63 4.02
C THR A 122 14.58 -16.23 5.49
N THR A 123 15.28 -15.21 5.99
CA THR A 123 15.23 -14.82 7.40
C THR A 123 14.12 -13.81 7.64
N PHE A 124 13.13 -14.20 8.44
CA PHE A 124 12.02 -13.31 8.80
C PHE A 124 12.48 -12.15 9.69
N SER A 125 12.05 -10.94 9.35
CA SER A 125 12.26 -9.72 10.13
C SER A 125 10.90 -9.11 10.48
N PRO A 126 10.59 -8.86 11.76
CA PRO A 126 9.32 -8.26 12.16
C PRO A 126 9.34 -6.73 12.01
N LYS A 127 9.84 -6.25 10.86
CA LYS A 127 9.91 -4.86 10.45
C LYS A 127 8.80 -4.61 9.43
N MET A 128 8.00 -3.58 9.63
CA MET A 128 6.96 -3.17 8.68
C MET A 128 7.08 -1.66 8.44
N ASP A 129 7.33 -1.29 7.20
CA ASP A 129 7.28 0.11 6.77
C ASP A 129 5.81 0.57 6.78
N HIS A 130 5.55 1.86 7.06
CA HIS A 130 4.21 2.45 6.90
C HIS A 130 3.64 2.20 5.50
N LEU A 131 4.53 2.20 4.49
CA LEU A 131 4.23 1.88 3.10
C LEU A 131 3.38 0.61 2.95
N VAL A 132 3.65 -0.44 3.75
CA VAL A 132 2.94 -1.73 3.67
C VAL A 132 1.44 -1.59 3.95
N CYS A 133 1.02 -0.49 4.60
CA CYS A 133 -0.38 -0.17 4.81
C CYS A 133 -1.16 0.16 3.55
N PHE A 134 -0.58 0.09 2.34
CA PHE A 134 -1.31 0.06 1.06
C PHE A 134 -2.07 -1.27 0.88
N LEU A 135 -1.52 -2.36 1.45
CA LEU A 135 -1.96 -3.73 1.15
C LEU A 135 -3.42 -4.03 1.56
N PRO A 136 -3.95 -3.57 2.71
CA PRO A 136 -5.35 -3.78 3.04
C PRO A 136 -6.28 -3.23 1.96
N GLY A 137 -6.01 -2.01 1.47
CA GLY A 137 -6.76 -1.37 0.39
C GLY A 137 -6.65 -2.15 -0.92
N ALA A 138 -5.44 -2.58 -1.30
CA ALA A 138 -5.22 -3.38 -2.49
C ALA A 138 -5.94 -4.75 -2.43
N LEU A 139 -5.97 -5.40 -1.26
CA LEU A 139 -6.69 -6.65 -1.03
C LEU A 139 -8.21 -6.47 -1.12
N ALA A 140 -8.75 -5.41 -0.50
CA ALA A 140 -10.17 -5.06 -0.59
C ALA A 140 -10.59 -4.71 -2.02
N TYR A 141 -9.76 -3.94 -2.73
CA TYR A 141 -9.93 -3.64 -4.14
C TYR A 141 -9.92 -4.91 -5.00
N GLY A 142 -8.95 -5.82 -4.78
CA GLY A 142 -8.93 -7.12 -5.43
C GLY A 142 -10.23 -7.90 -5.20
N PHE A 143 -10.72 -7.96 -3.96
CA PHE A 143 -11.98 -8.62 -3.63
C PHE A 143 -13.17 -8.03 -4.40
N LEU A 144 -13.28 -6.70 -4.45
CA LEU A 144 -14.30 -6.00 -5.25
C LEU A 144 -14.25 -6.42 -6.74
N HIS A 145 -13.05 -6.70 -7.25
CA HIS A 145 -12.85 -7.13 -8.63
C HIS A 145 -12.86 -8.66 -8.84
N GLY A 146 -13.29 -9.43 -7.85
CA GLY A 146 -13.52 -10.88 -7.95
C GLY A 146 -12.39 -11.75 -7.41
N MET A 147 -11.45 -11.17 -6.65
CA MET A 147 -10.46 -11.96 -5.92
C MET A 147 -11.12 -12.67 -4.72
N PRO A 148 -10.51 -13.74 -4.19
CA PRO A 148 -11.13 -14.56 -3.16
C PRO A 148 -11.46 -13.83 -1.85
N ARG A 149 -12.44 -14.36 -1.10
CA ARG A 149 -12.93 -13.75 0.16
C ARG A 149 -11.86 -13.69 1.25
N GLU A 150 -10.89 -14.59 1.24
CA GLU A 150 -9.75 -14.57 2.14
C GLU A 150 -8.91 -13.30 2.01
N HIS A 151 -8.89 -12.66 0.83
CA HIS A 151 -8.22 -11.36 0.66
C HIS A 151 -8.90 -10.29 1.52
N LEU A 152 -10.23 -10.21 1.49
CA LEU A 152 -10.96 -9.26 2.33
C LEU A 152 -10.77 -9.56 3.83
N ARG A 153 -10.76 -10.83 4.23
CA ARG A 153 -10.49 -11.19 5.64
C ARG A 153 -9.08 -10.75 6.07
N LEU A 154 -8.08 -10.97 5.23
CA LEU A 154 -6.72 -10.50 5.50
C LEU A 154 -6.66 -8.96 5.51
N ALA A 155 -7.38 -8.30 4.61
CA ALA A 155 -7.49 -6.84 4.57
C ALA A 155 -8.04 -6.28 5.89
N GLU A 156 -9.14 -6.83 6.43
CA GLU A 156 -9.71 -6.42 7.71
C GLU A 156 -8.69 -6.57 8.86
N GLN A 157 -7.93 -7.67 8.87
CA GLN A 157 -6.92 -7.95 9.89
C GLN A 157 -5.74 -6.97 9.80
N LEU A 158 -5.23 -6.73 8.59
CA LEU A 158 -4.11 -5.81 8.36
C LEU A 158 -4.52 -4.34 8.52
N MET A 159 -5.74 -3.96 8.14
CA MET A 159 -6.26 -2.60 8.33
C MET A 159 -6.31 -2.26 9.82
N ARG A 160 -6.74 -3.21 10.66
CA ARG A 160 -6.70 -3.05 12.12
C ARG A 160 -5.28 -2.79 12.61
N THR A 161 -4.31 -3.56 12.13
CA THR A 161 -2.89 -3.38 12.48
C THR A 161 -2.34 -2.03 12.05
N CYS A 162 -2.65 -1.58 10.83
CA CYS A 162 -2.28 -0.26 10.36
C CYS A 162 -2.88 0.86 11.22
N TYR A 163 -4.13 0.73 11.66
CA TYR A 163 -4.69 1.70 12.61
C TYR A 163 -4.01 1.65 13.99
N ILE A 164 -3.60 0.46 14.44
CA ILE A 164 -2.89 0.30 15.72
C ILE A 164 -1.57 1.07 15.72
N THR A 165 -0.82 1.08 14.62
CA THR A 165 0.45 1.84 14.54
C THR A 165 0.25 3.36 14.74
N TYR A 166 -0.95 3.89 14.48
CA TYR A 166 -1.33 5.27 14.83
C TYR A 166 -1.70 5.40 16.30
N THR A 167 -2.56 4.50 16.81
CA THR A 167 -3.09 4.61 18.19
C THR A 167 -2.08 4.33 19.29
N THR A 168 -0.97 3.63 18.98
CA THR A 168 0.08 3.32 19.95
C THR A 168 1.11 4.43 20.12
N THR A 169 1.03 5.52 19.35
CA THR A 169 1.94 6.67 19.45
C THR A 169 1.30 7.81 20.22
N ALA A 170 2.13 8.68 20.82
CA ALA A 170 1.62 9.79 21.62
C ALA A 170 0.88 10.85 20.79
N THR A 171 1.22 10.99 19.51
CA THR A 171 0.58 11.95 18.59
C THR A 171 -0.67 11.39 17.91
N GLY A 172 -0.91 10.08 17.95
CA GLY A 172 -1.95 9.47 17.12
C GLY A 172 -1.57 9.43 15.63
N LEU A 173 -0.28 9.53 15.29
CA LEU A 173 0.26 9.40 13.93
C LEU A 173 1.24 8.23 13.87
N ALA A 174 1.20 7.43 12.82
CA ALA A 174 2.14 6.33 12.65
C ALA A 174 3.57 6.81 12.36
N PRO A 175 4.59 6.08 12.83
CA PRO A 175 5.98 6.28 12.43
C PRO A 175 6.23 5.77 11.00
N GLU A 176 7.40 6.08 10.45
CA GLU A 176 7.84 5.58 9.14
C GLU A 176 8.00 4.06 9.13
N ILE A 177 8.53 3.49 10.22
CA ILE A 177 8.74 2.05 10.36
C ILE A 177 8.29 1.62 11.75
N THR A 178 7.49 0.56 11.80
CA THR A 178 7.07 -0.09 13.04
C THR A 178 7.70 -1.47 13.14
N HIS A 179 8.22 -1.80 14.32
CA HIS A 179 8.65 -3.15 14.63
C HIS A 179 7.61 -3.85 15.50
N PHE A 180 7.39 -5.13 15.23
CA PHE A 180 6.42 -5.94 15.95
C PHE A 180 7.09 -6.95 16.86
N ASN A 181 6.63 -7.03 18.10
CA ASN A 181 7.10 -8.02 19.04
C ASN A 181 6.41 -9.36 18.76
N THR A 182 7.19 -10.45 18.72
CA THR A 182 6.68 -11.81 18.46
C THR A 182 6.99 -12.77 19.61
N ASP A 183 7.75 -12.33 20.61
CA ASP A 183 8.01 -13.08 21.84
C ASP A 183 6.79 -13.03 22.76
N ALA A 184 6.35 -14.19 23.25
CA ALA A 184 5.21 -14.33 24.16
C ALA A 184 5.37 -13.55 25.48
N ALA A 185 6.59 -13.21 25.91
CA ALA A 185 6.86 -12.39 27.09
C ALA A 185 6.66 -10.87 26.85
N SER A 186 6.37 -10.47 25.61
CA SER A 186 6.23 -9.05 25.25
C SER A 186 4.97 -8.44 25.84
N VAL A 187 5.10 -7.24 26.42
CA VAL A 187 3.99 -6.50 27.03
C VAL A 187 3.30 -5.49 26.09
N ALA A 188 3.84 -5.32 24.88
CA ALA A 188 3.30 -4.42 23.86
C ALA A 188 3.54 -5.01 22.47
N ASP A 189 2.59 -4.85 21.55
CA ASP A 189 2.69 -5.39 20.18
C ASP A 189 3.74 -4.71 19.32
N THR A 190 3.96 -3.42 19.54
CA THR A 190 4.79 -2.60 18.67
C THR A 190 5.83 -1.81 19.45
N TYR A 191 6.93 -1.51 18.76
CA TYR A 191 7.89 -0.50 19.19
C TYR A 191 8.46 0.23 17.97
N VAL A 192 9.02 1.41 18.22
CA VAL A 192 9.56 2.28 17.18
C VAL A 192 11.00 2.62 17.52
N LYS A 193 11.93 2.31 16.61
CA LYS A 193 13.34 2.68 16.80
C LYS A 193 13.52 4.18 16.65
N PRO A 194 14.50 4.81 17.32
CA PRO A 194 14.67 6.27 17.31
C PRO A 194 14.72 6.92 15.92
N LEU A 195 15.38 6.29 14.94
CA LEU A 195 15.51 6.85 13.59
C LEU A 195 14.22 6.75 12.76
N ASP A 196 13.29 5.90 13.19
CA ASP A 196 12.08 5.56 12.44
C ASP A 196 10.84 6.34 12.92
N ARG A 197 10.98 7.14 13.99
CA ARG A 197 9.86 7.85 14.65
C ARG A 197 9.24 8.99 13.84
N HIS A 198 9.80 9.30 12.68
CA HIS A 198 9.31 10.40 11.89
C HIS A 198 8.01 10.04 11.18
N ASN A 199 7.18 11.06 10.92
CA ASN A 199 6.01 10.93 10.07
C ASN A 199 6.10 12.00 9.00
N ILE A 200 6.07 11.59 7.73
CA ILE A 200 6.14 12.49 6.58
C ILE A 200 4.81 12.66 5.88
N GLN A 201 3.70 12.43 6.60
CA GLN A 201 2.32 12.65 6.13
C GLN A 201 1.87 11.69 5.05
N ARG A 202 2.41 10.46 5.07
CA ARG A 202 2.13 9.43 4.09
C ARG A 202 0.65 9.00 4.04
N PRO A 203 0.16 8.55 2.88
CA PRO A 203 -1.26 8.29 2.65
C PRO A 203 -1.71 6.86 2.93
N GLU A 204 -0.83 5.87 3.02
CA GLU A 204 -1.21 4.48 2.72
C GLU A 204 -2.28 3.92 3.67
N THR A 205 -2.29 4.37 4.93
CA THR A 205 -3.37 4.01 5.87
C THR A 205 -4.71 4.63 5.47
N VAL A 206 -4.78 5.92 5.11
CA VAL A 206 -6.04 6.55 4.69
C VAL A 206 -6.49 6.06 3.31
N GLU A 207 -5.57 5.73 2.41
CA GLU A 207 -5.87 5.01 1.17
C GLU A 207 -6.61 3.71 1.47
N SER A 208 -6.05 2.87 2.35
CA SER A 208 -6.67 1.61 2.71
C SER A 208 -8.01 1.80 3.42
N LEU A 209 -8.15 2.78 4.31
CA LEU A 209 -9.43 3.10 4.94
C LEU A 209 -10.50 3.46 3.91
N PHE A 210 -10.14 4.22 2.86
CA PHE A 210 -11.04 4.55 1.75
C PHE A 210 -11.57 3.29 1.04
N TYR A 211 -10.67 2.38 0.64
CA TYR A 211 -11.10 1.14 -0.02
C TYR A 211 -11.92 0.24 0.92
N MET A 212 -11.51 0.13 2.19
CA MET A 212 -12.25 -0.66 3.18
C MET A 212 -13.66 -0.11 3.41
N TRP A 213 -13.82 1.21 3.50
CA TRP A 213 -15.13 1.86 3.57
C TRP A 213 -15.97 1.56 2.31
N ARG A 214 -15.44 1.81 1.11
CA ARG A 214 -16.17 1.61 -0.15
C ARG A 214 -16.59 0.15 -0.39
N VAL A 215 -15.78 -0.82 0.06
CA VAL A 215 -16.05 -2.24 -0.15
C VAL A 215 -16.98 -2.83 0.91
N THR A 216 -16.90 -2.36 2.16
CA THR A 216 -17.63 -2.98 3.29
C THR A 216 -18.83 -2.17 3.79
N GLY A 217 -18.83 -0.85 3.59
CA GLY A 217 -19.81 0.06 4.19
C GLY A 217 -19.69 0.20 5.71
N ASP A 218 -18.61 -0.27 6.35
CA ASP A 218 -18.41 -0.18 7.79
C ASP A 218 -17.87 1.20 8.18
N ARG A 219 -18.69 1.98 8.89
CA ARG A 219 -18.37 3.37 9.28
C ARG A 219 -17.17 3.50 10.20
N LYS A 220 -16.72 2.43 10.87
CA LYS A 220 -15.52 2.49 11.71
C LYS A 220 -14.29 2.97 10.93
N TYR A 221 -14.21 2.70 9.63
CA TYR A 221 -13.08 3.14 8.80
C TYR A 221 -13.09 4.66 8.59
N GLN A 222 -14.28 5.28 8.53
CA GLN A 222 -14.42 6.73 8.54
C GLN A 222 -14.01 7.29 9.91
N ASP A 223 -14.48 6.71 11.01
CA ASP A 223 -14.12 7.15 12.37
C ASP A 223 -12.59 7.08 12.61
N TRP A 224 -11.95 6.00 12.15
CA TRP A 224 -10.49 5.85 12.21
C TRP A 224 -9.78 6.92 11.37
N GLY A 225 -10.25 7.17 10.15
CA GLY A 225 -9.73 8.24 9.31
C GLY A 225 -9.88 9.61 9.97
N TRP A 226 -11.00 9.86 10.65
CA TRP A 226 -11.26 11.15 11.29
C TRP A 226 -10.31 11.39 12.46
N ALA A 227 -10.07 10.36 13.27
CA ALA A 227 -9.06 10.42 14.33
C ALA A 227 -7.66 10.74 13.78
N ILE A 228 -7.27 10.12 12.66
CA ILE A 228 -5.98 10.40 12.01
C ILE A 228 -5.92 11.83 11.48
N PHE A 229 -6.99 12.30 10.82
CA PHE A 229 -7.05 13.67 10.30
C PHE A 229 -6.92 14.71 11.43
N GLN A 230 -7.61 14.50 12.55
CA GLN A 230 -7.48 15.35 13.73
C GLN A 230 -6.05 15.37 14.29
N ALA A 231 -5.35 14.23 14.26
CA ALA A 231 -3.95 14.16 14.66
C ALA A 231 -3.04 14.99 13.72
N PHE A 232 -3.27 14.93 12.41
CA PHE A 232 -2.58 15.81 11.46
C PHE A 232 -2.88 17.30 11.74
N GLU A 233 -4.15 17.69 11.88
CA GLU A 233 -4.55 19.06 12.22
C GLU A 233 -3.81 19.58 13.46
N LYS A 234 -3.69 18.74 14.49
CA LYS A 234 -3.08 19.10 15.77
C LYS A 234 -1.55 19.20 15.69
N TYR A 235 -0.89 18.24 15.05
CA TYR A 235 0.56 18.08 15.18
C TYR A 235 1.36 18.57 13.97
N THR A 236 0.78 18.61 12.77
CA THR A 236 1.51 18.93 11.53
C THR A 236 1.16 20.29 10.94
N LYS A 237 0.00 20.87 11.27
CA LYS A 237 -0.42 22.19 10.77
C LYS A 237 0.53 23.31 11.20
N VAL A 238 0.83 24.24 10.30
CA VAL A 238 1.66 25.44 10.55
C VAL A 238 0.92 26.72 10.18
N GLN A 239 1.31 27.82 10.82
CA GLN A 239 0.76 29.15 10.58
C GLN A 239 1.66 29.92 9.60
N PRO A 240 1.11 30.79 8.72
CA PRO A 240 -0.32 31.09 8.57
C PRO A 240 -1.09 30.01 7.79
N ALA A 241 -0.40 29.15 7.04
CA ALA A 241 -0.99 28.04 6.31
C ALA A 241 0.05 26.95 6.02
N GLY A 242 -0.43 25.72 5.86
CA GLY A 242 0.37 24.56 5.44
C GLY A 242 0.47 23.47 6.50
N TYR A 243 1.12 22.38 6.11
CA TYR A 243 1.39 21.23 6.96
C TYR A 243 2.85 20.84 6.78
N VAL A 244 3.49 20.32 7.82
CA VAL A 244 4.88 19.83 7.73
C VAL A 244 5.04 18.45 8.34
N SER A 245 6.00 17.69 7.83
CA SER A 245 6.43 16.43 8.45
C SER A 245 6.88 16.67 9.90
N ILE A 246 6.81 15.64 10.73
CA ILE A 246 7.30 15.66 12.12
C ILE A 246 8.38 14.59 12.33
N SER A 247 9.26 14.83 13.31
CA SER A 247 10.44 13.99 13.53
C SER A 247 10.21 12.89 14.56
N ASP A 248 9.27 13.07 15.49
CA ASP A 248 8.99 12.09 16.54
C ASP A 248 7.49 12.01 16.91
N VAL A 249 6.82 10.97 16.42
CA VAL A 249 5.42 10.65 16.76
C VAL A 249 5.21 10.17 18.21
N THR A 250 6.29 9.79 18.89
CA THR A 250 6.25 9.32 20.28
C THR A 250 6.30 10.46 21.29
N ASN A 251 6.56 11.70 20.84
CA ASN A 251 6.63 12.88 21.69
C ASN A 251 5.56 13.93 21.34
N ALA A 252 4.37 13.79 21.94
CA ALA A 252 3.28 14.74 21.72
C ALA A 252 3.55 16.17 22.23
N ARG A 253 4.51 16.36 23.15
CA ARG A 253 4.86 17.69 23.68
C ARG A 253 5.78 18.45 22.72
N ASN A 254 6.69 17.72 22.07
CA ASN A 254 7.62 18.28 21.10
C ASN A 254 7.85 17.27 19.95
N PRO A 255 6.93 17.17 18.98
CA PRO A 255 7.05 16.22 17.88
C PRO A 255 8.14 16.59 16.85
N GLY A 256 8.76 17.77 17.00
CA GLY A 256 9.85 18.22 16.12
C GLY A 256 9.39 18.43 14.68
N LYS A 257 8.62 19.50 14.44
CA LYS A 257 8.21 19.92 13.09
C LYS A 257 9.44 20.13 12.19
N ARG A 258 9.39 19.54 10.99
CA ARG A 258 10.37 19.70 9.92
C ARG A 258 9.96 20.87 9.01
N THR A 259 10.71 21.09 7.94
CA THR A 259 10.49 22.19 6.98
C THR A 259 9.92 21.72 5.64
N LYS A 260 9.40 20.49 5.57
CA LYS A 260 8.96 19.86 4.32
C LYS A 260 7.49 19.43 4.39
N CYS A 261 6.74 19.81 3.35
CA CYS A 261 5.44 19.27 2.99
C CYS A 261 5.63 18.48 1.69
N GLU A 262 5.30 17.21 1.69
CA GLU A 262 5.48 16.36 0.51
C GLU A 262 4.30 16.54 -0.45
N SER A 263 4.53 16.38 -1.77
CA SER A 263 3.47 16.55 -2.78
C SER A 263 2.27 15.62 -2.54
N PHE A 264 2.55 14.39 -2.09
CA PHE A 264 1.52 13.39 -1.78
C PHE A 264 0.59 13.78 -0.64
N TRP A 265 0.94 14.77 0.20
CA TRP A 265 -0.03 15.32 1.16
C TRP A 265 -1.29 15.80 0.44
N PHE A 266 -1.11 16.53 -0.67
CA PHE A 266 -2.20 17.05 -1.49
C PHE A 266 -2.71 16.03 -2.49
N ALA A 267 -1.82 15.32 -3.17
CA ALA A 267 -2.22 14.37 -4.20
C ALA A 267 -2.97 13.18 -3.59
N GLU A 268 -2.55 12.69 -2.43
CA GLU A 268 -3.00 11.41 -1.89
C GLU A 268 -3.73 11.57 -0.57
N THR A 269 -3.03 12.03 0.48
CA THR A 269 -3.54 12.00 1.85
C THR A 269 -4.84 12.78 1.99
N LEU A 270 -4.88 14.03 1.51
CA LEU A 270 -6.11 14.83 1.52
C LEU A 270 -7.17 14.34 0.54
N LYS A 271 -6.78 13.78 -0.62
CA LYS A 271 -7.73 13.21 -1.59
C LYS A 271 -8.45 12.00 -0.99
N TYR A 272 -7.74 11.07 -0.37
CA TYR A 272 -8.34 9.91 0.26
C TYR A 272 -9.16 10.27 1.50
N PHE A 273 -8.75 11.28 2.30
CA PHE A 273 -9.64 11.80 3.34
C PHE A 273 -10.96 12.33 2.76
N PHE A 274 -10.87 13.15 1.69
CA PHE A 274 -12.07 13.69 1.04
C PHE A 274 -12.97 12.57 0.51
N LEU A 275 -12.42 11.56 -0.16
CA LEU A 275 -13.19 10.44 -0.70
C LEU A 275 -13.74 9.50 0.38
N LEU A 276 -13.01 9.31 1.48
CA LEU A 276 -13.44 8.52 2.64
C LEU A 276 -14.67 9.13 3.32
N PHE A 277 -14.74 10.47 3.40
CA PHE A 277 -15.85 11.19 4.03
C PHE A 277 -16.92 11.66 3.05
N SER A 278 -16.77 11.40 1.75
CA SER A 278 -17.77 11.78 0.76
C SER A 278 -19.10 11.08 1.05
N GLU A 279 -20.18 11.86 1.06
CA GLU A 279 -21.55 11.32 1.11
C GLU A 279 -21.96 10.70 -0.23
N ASP A 280 -21.27 11.06 -1.31
CA ASP A 280 -21.45 10.51 -2.65
C ASP A 280 -20.54 9.29 -2.86
N ASN A 281 -21.09 8.11 -2.60
CA ASN A 281 -20.42 6.84 -2.87
C ASN A 281 -20.26 6.54 -4.37
N ASP A 282 -20.88 7.33 -5.26
CA ASP A 282 -20.71 7.25 -6.71
C ASP A 282 -19.68 8.26 -7.23
N LEU A 283 -19.07 9.09 -6.36
CA LEU A 283 -17.91 9.89 -6.73
C LEU A 283 -16.71 8.96 -6.97
N LEU A 284 -16.15 9.01 -8.19
CA LEU A 284 -15.05 8.15 -8.68
C LEU A 284 -15.33 6.66 -8.40
N PRO A 285 -16.37 6.07 -9.02
CA PRO A 285 -16.79 4.72 -8.67
C PRO A 285 -15.75 3.69 -9.12
N LEU A 286 -15.46 2.73 -8.25
CA LEU A 286 -14.32 1.80 -8.38
C LEU A 286 -14.48 0.76 -9.51
N ASP A 287 -15.66 0.68 -10.13
CA ASP A 287 -15.92 -0.11 -11.34
C ASP A 287 -15.59 0.65 -12.63
N LYS A 288 -15.40 1.98 -12.56
CA LYS A 288 -15.04 2.85 -13.71
C LYS A 288 -13.67 3.49 -13.57
N TRP A 289 -13.18 3.69 -12.35
CA TRP A 289 -11.90 4.31 -12.07
C TRP A 289 -11.03 3.42 -11.20
N LEU A 290 -9.73 3.47 -11.44
CA LEU A 290 -8.70 2.98 -10.54
C LEU A 290 -7.76 4.13 -10.23
N PHE A 291 -7.09 4.07 -9.09
CA PHE A 291 -6.07 5.06 -8.72
C PHE A 291 -4.69 4.51 -8.99
N ASN A 292 -3.80 5.29 -9.59
CA ASN A 292 -2.38 4.92 -9.65
C ASN A 292 -1.73 4.99 -8.25
N THR A 293 -0.43 4.68 -8.13
CA THR A 293 0.27 4.65 -6.82
C THR A 293 0.47 6.04 -6.18
N GLU A 294 0.02 7.12 -6.82
CA GLU A 294 0.04 8.49 -6.29
C GLU A 294 -1.38 9.10 -6.27
N ALA A 295 -2.39 8.24 -6.07
CA ALA A 295 -3.80 8.56 -6.01
C ALA A 295 -4.37 9.34 -7.21
N HIS A 296 -3.77 9.25 -8.41
CA HIS A 296 -4.34 9.85 -9.62
C HIS A 296 -5.32 8.87 -10.27
N PRO A 297 -6.60 9.25 -10.43
CA PRO A 297 -7.60 8.36 -11.02
C PRO A 297 -7.36 8.21 -12.53
N LEU A 298 -7.39 6.98 -13.02
CA LEU A 298 -7.32 6.59 -14.42
C LEU A 298 -8.56 5.77 -14.79
N PRO A 299 -9.08 5.88 -16.02
CA PRO A 299 -10.26 5.14 -16.43
C PRO A 299 -9.95 3.65 -16.58
N ILE A 300 -10.88 2.81 -16.13
CA ILE A 300 -10.91 1.39 -16.47
C ILE A 300 -11.35 1.26 -17.93
N TRP A 301 -10.62 0.47 -18.71
CA TRP A 301 -10.94 0.28 -20.12
C TRP A 301 -12.17 -0.63 -20.26
N PRO A 302 -13.06 -0.36 -21.24
CA PRO A 302 -14.17 -1.25 -21.54
C PRO A 302 -13.66 -2.68 -21.79
N ARG A 303 -14.38 -3.65 -21.24
CA ARG A 303 -14.11 -5.06 -21.54
C ARG A 303 -14.25 -5.26 -23.04
N GLN A 304 -13.17 -5.67 -23.71
CA GLN A 304 -13.27 -6.03 -25.11
C GLN A 304 -14.11 -7.31 -25.24
N PRO A 305 -15.03 -7.37 -26.22
CA PRO A 305 -15.89 -8.52 -26.45
C PRO A 305 -15.10 -9.80 -26.71
#